data_AF-A0A5C7A202-F1
#
_entry.id   AF-A0A5C7A202-F1
#
_cell.length_a   1.000
_cell.length_b   1.000
_cell.length_c   1.000
_cell.angle_alpha   90.00
_cell.angle_beta   90.00
_cell.angle_gamma   90.00
#
_symmetry.space_group_name_H-M   'P 1'
#
loop_
_entity.id
_entity.type
_entity.pdbx_description
1 polymer ?
#
loop_
_entity_poly.entity_id
_entity_poly.type
_entity_poly.pdbx_seq_one_letter_code
_entity_poly.pdbx_strand_id
1 'polypeptide(L)'
;MSNRPILLTAVLALISVSGCTHQMLEKLPIVQAVEPVAVVVKQPLQIATWSPTKYNGRFTAMGFGYLTVVNNCLAMARDSKEVTTKDNTYLLVLADTSFSWNADKEILTFEGKPYKVGDELYLGGTVFTYPNANITDQIKVNWIECGLDKGWLGG
;
A
#
# COMPACT_ATOMS: atom_id res chain seq x y z
N MET A 1 22.89 51.49 39.59
CA MET A 1 23.50 50.16 39.34
C MET A 1 22.90 49.63 38.04
N SER A 2 23.59 49.07 37.06
CA SER A 2 24.99 49.10 36.62
C SER A 2 24.93 48.44 35.23
N ASN A 3 25.63 49.03 34.26
CA ASN A 3 26.19 48.44 33.04
C ASN A 3 25.33 47.58 32.08
N ARG A 4 25.11 48.15 30.89
CA ARG A 4 25.22 47.48 29.57
C ARG A 4 26.70 47.08 29.30
N PRO A 5 27.08 46.63 28.08
CA PRO A 5 26.70 45.47 27.23
C PRO A 5 28.00 44.71 26.80
N ILE A 6 27.99 43.89 25.74
CA ILE A 6 29.07 43.67 24.71
C ILE A 6 28.65 42.45 23.86
N LEU A 7 28.22 42.58 22.58
CA LEU A 7 28.99 42.88 21.35
C LEU A 7 29.73 41.60 20.86
N LEU A 8 29.49 41.08 19.65
CA LEU A 8 30.30 41.22 18.42
C LEU A 8 29.87 40.04 17.49
N THR A 9 29.79 40.06 16.15
CA THR A 9 30.22 41.03 15.12
C THR A 9 29.52 40.68 13.81
N ALA A 10 29.20 41.70 13.03
CA ALA A 10 28.89 41.63 11.61
C ALA A 10 30.15 41.41 10.76
N VAL A 11 30.01 40.88 9.54
CA VAL A 11 30.80 41.36 8.39
C VAL A 11 29.90 41.40 7.15
N LEU A 12 29.50 42.62 6.80
CA LEU A 12 29.12 43.02 5.45
C LEU A 12 30.43 43.30 4.70
N ALA A 13 30.64 42.69 3.54
CA ALA A 13 31.67 43.13 2.60
C ALA A 13 30.99 43.78 1.40
N LEU A 14 30.85 45.10 1.46
CA LEU A 14 30.68 45.97 0.29
C LEU A 14 32.04 46.11 -0.39
N ILE A 15 32.15 45.62 -1.63
CA ILE A 15 33.22 46.04 -2.53
C ILE A 15 32.61 47.02 -3.52
N SER A 16 32.87 48.30 -3.29
CA SER A 16 32.71 49.37 -4.26
C SER A 16 33.92 49.40 -5.19
N VAL A 17 33.72 49.24 -6.49
CA VAL A 17 34.61 49.84 -7.50
C VAL A 17 33.74 50.47 -8.58
N SER A 18 33.84 51.79 -8.64
CA SER A 18 33.27 52.69 -9.64
C SER A 18 33.92 52.47 -11.02
N GLY A 19 33.10 52.45 -12.07
CA GLY A 19 33.58 52.51 -13.45
C GLY A 19 32.55 51.96 -14.45
N CYS A 20 31.79 52.85 -15.09
CA CYS A 20 30.95 52.48 -16.24
C CYS A 20 31.82 52.08 -17.43
N THR A 21 31.74 50.84 -17.87
CA THR A 21 31.86 50.47 -19.29
C THR A 21 30.98 49.27 -19.56
N HIS A 22 30.19 49.38 -20.64
CA HIS A 22 29.27 48.36 -21.13
C HIS A 22 30.02 47.04 -21.36
N GLN A 23 29.68 46.00 -20.60
CA GLN A 23 30.15 44.64 -20.89
C GLN A 23 28.96 43.83 -21.39
N MET A 24 29.07 43.51 -22.67
CA MET A 24 28.11 42.77 -23.48
C MET A 24 27.71 41.46 -22.80
N LEU A 25 26.40 41.18 -22.78
CA LEU A 25 25.80 39.96 -22.26
C LEU A 25 26.23 38.76 -23.12
N GLU A 26 27.39 38.17 -22.84
CA GLU A 26 27.75 36.88 -23.42
C GLU A 26 26.95 35.78 -22.74
N LYS A 27 26.01 35.23 -23.52
CA LYS A 27 25.26 33.98 -23.31
C LYS A 27 25.89 33.05 -22.27
N LEU A 28 25.36 33.09 -21.04
CA LEU A 28 25.48 31.96 -20.13
C LEU A 28 24.55 30.84 -20.66
N PRO A 29 25.03 29.59 -20.79
CA PRO A 29 24.17 28.49 -21.15
C PRO A 29 23.10 28.35 -20.06
N ILE A 30 21.83 28.46 -20.47
CA ILE A 30 20.70 28.17 -19.61
C ILE A 30 20.76 26.68 -19.31
N VAL A 31 21.35 26.31 -18.17
CA VAL A 31 21.22 24.96 -17.62
C VAL A 31 19.78 24.85 -17.14
N GLN A 32 18.90 24.31 -17.98
CA GLN A 32 17.57 23.91 -17.54
C GLN A 32 17.76 22.85 -16.45
N ALA A 33 17.39 23.21 -15.22
CA ALA A 33 17.24 22.22 -14.16
C ALA A 33 16.18 21.22 -14.63
N VAL A 34 16.61 19.99 -14.94
CA VAL A 34 15.71 18.89 -15.19
C VAL A 34 15.02 18.60 -13.86
N GLU A 35 13.71 18.80 -13.79
CA GLU A 35 12.95 18.47 -12.59
C GLU A 35 13.17 16.99 -12.25
N PRO A 36 13.51 16.65 -11.00
CA PRO A 36 13.73 15.26 -10.63
C PRO A 36 12.44 14.47 -10.86
N VAL A 37 12.51 13.48 -11.75
CA VAL A 37 11.41 12.54 -11.98
C VAL A 37 11.19 11.79 -10.67
N ALA A 38 10.06 12.06 -10.00
CA ALA A 38 9.66 11.32 -8.83
C ALA A 38 9.41 9.86 -9.22
N VAL A 39 10.34 8.97 -8.86
CA VAL A 39 10.14 7.53 -9.00
C VAL A 39 9.11 7.12 -7.97
N VAL A 40 7.85 6.97 -8.42
CA VAL A 40 6.77 6.42 -7.58
C VAL A 40 7.06 4.94 -7.39
N VAL A 41 7.65 4.59 -6.25
CA VAL A 41 7.86 3.19 -5.85
C VAL A 41 6.50 2.62 -5.45
N LYS A 42 5.87 1.85 -6.34
CA LYS A 42 4.67 1.09 -6.01
C LYS A 42 5.06 -0.01 -5.03
N GLN A 43 4.47 0.00 -3.84
CA GLN A 43 4.71 -1.06 -2.85
C GLN A 43 4.12 -2.38 -3.35
N PRO A 44 4.76 -3.53 -3.09
CA PRO A 44 4.17 -4.82 -3.42
C PRO A 44 2.86 -5.02 -2.67
N LEU A 45 1.84 -5.51 -3.38
CA LEU A 45 0.55 -5.83 -2.78
C LEU A 45 0.70 -6.92 -1.72
N GLN A 46 0.14 -6.71 -0.54
CA GLN A 46 0.19 -7.65 0.56
C GLN A 46 -1.02 -8.60 0.51
N ILE A 47 -0.78 -9.87 0.79
CA ILE A 47 -1.80 -10.92 0.73
C ILE A 47 -1.76 -11.68 2.04
N ALA A 48 -2.86 -11.65 2.78
CA ALA A 48 -2.99 -12.40 4.00
C ALA A 48 -3.16 -13.89 3.66
N THR A 49 -2.51 -14.74 4.45
CA THR A 49 -2.51 -16.18 4.22
C THR A 49 -2.87 -16.94 5.47
N TRP A 50 -3.25 -18.20 5.30
CA TRP A 50 -3.35 -19.14 6.40
C TRP A 50 -2.69 -20.47 6.03
N SER A 51 -2.20 -21.18 7.04
CA SER A 51 -1.63 -22.52 6.86
C SER A 51 -2.58 -23.55 7.46
N PRO A 52 -3.04 -24.56 6.69
CA PRO A 52 -3.80 -25.66 7.24
C PRO A 52 -2.95 -26.52 8.17
N THR A 53 -3.56 -27.04 9.24
CA THR A 53 -3.05 -28.23 9.93
C THR A 53 -3.24 -29.51 9.11
N LYS A 54 -2.67 -30.60 9.62
CA LYS A 54 -2.83 -32.03 9.23
C LYS A 54 -4.15 -32.45 8.57
N TYR A 55 -5.26 -31.79 8.89
CA TYR A 55 -6.56 -32.00 8.24
C TYR A 55 -6.82 -30.77 7.37
N ASN A 56 -6.82 -30.93 6.04
CA ASN A 56 -7.08 -29.89 5.04
C ASN A 56 -8.41 -29.15 5.32
N GLY A 57 -8.37 -28.20 6.27
CA GLY A 57 -9.53 -27.62 6.92
C GLY A 57 -10.21 -26.62 6.00
N ARG A 58 -11.03 -27.13 5.08
CA ARG A 58 -11.93 -26.31 4.29
C ARG A 58 -13.13 -25.91 5.14
N PHE A 59 -13.32 -24.62 5.35
CA PHE A 59 -14.55 -24.09 5.94
C PHE A 59 -15.49 -23.75 4.80
N THR A 60 -16.47 -24.61 4.55
CA THR A 60 -17.43 -24.39 3.48
C THR A 60 -18.60 -23.55 3.97
N ALA A 61 -18.60 -22.26 3.63
CA ALA A 61 -19.82 -21.52 3.34
C ALA A 61 -19.67 -20.90 1.95
N MET A 62 -20.73 -20.92 1.13
CA MET A 62 -20.71 -20.30 -0.19
C MET A 62 -20.80 -18.77 -0.03
N GLY A 63 -19.71 -18.07 -0.35
CA GLY A 63 -19.65 -16.62 -0.42
C GLY A 63 -19.35 -16.12 -1.83
N PHE A 64 -19.83 -14.93 -2.15
CA PHE A 64 -19.51 -14.22 -3.39
C PHE A 64 -19.13 -12.77 -3.06
N GLY A 65 -18.26 -12.18 -3.86
CA GLY A 65 -17.86 -10.79 -3.76
C GLY A 65 -16.93 -10.40 -4.91
N TYR A 66 -16.42 -9.18 -4.87
CA TYR A 66 -15.51 -8.62 -5.86
C TYR A 66 -14.11 -8.47 -5.29
N LEU A 67 -13.10 -8.90 -6.04
CA LEU A 67 -11.70 -8.70 -5.68
C LEU A 67 -11.37 -7.21 -5.71
N THR A 68 -10.84 -6.67 -4.63
CA THR A 68 -10.49 -5.25 -4.52
C THR A 68 -9.16 -5.07 -3.78
N VAL A 69 -8.68 -3.83 -3.70
CA VAL A 69 -7.48 -3.45 -2.95
C VAL A 69 -7.84 -2.39 -1.92
N VAL A 70 -7.49 -2.64 -0.66
CA VAL A 70 -7.61 -1.67 0.43
C VAL A 70 -6.25 -1.51 1.10
N ASN A 71 -5.75 -0.28 1.16
CA ASN A 71 -4.47 0.06 1.81
C ASN A 71 -3.34 -0.94 1.44
N ASN A 72 -3.18 -1.18 0.13
CA ASN A 72 -2.18 -2.09 -0.42
C ASN A 72 -2.35 -3.59 -0.04
N CYS A 73 -3.55 -4.01 0.35
CA CYS A 73 -3.87 -5.41 0.63
C CYS A 73 -5.01 -5.92 -0.25
N LEU A 74 -4.95 -7.20 -0.65
CA LEU A 74 -6.08 -7.85 -1.31
C LEU A 74 -7.27 -7.97 -0.36
N ALA A 75 -8.43 -7.58 -0.83
CA ALA A 75 -9.67 -7.62 -0.09
C ALA A 75 -10.83 -8.08 -0.97
N MET A 76 -11.95 -8.40 -0.35
CA MET A 76 -13.19 -8.79 -1.01
C MET A 76 -14.31 -7.83 -0.60
N ALA A 77 -14.94 -7.18 -1.58
CA ALA A 77 -16.11 -6.34 -1.38
C ALA A 77 -17.39 -7.17 -1.64
N ARG A 78 -18.33 -7.18 -0.70
CA ARG A 78 -19.53 -8.05 -0.78
C ARG A 78 -20.51 -7.65 -1.89
N ASP A 79 -20.73 -6.35 -2.08
CA ASP A 79 -21.97 -5.87 -2.71
C ASP A 79 -21.78 -5.04 -4.01
N SER A 80 -20.64 -4.37 -4.26
CA SER A 80 -20.54 -3.55 -5.48
C SER A 80 -19.12 -3.26 -5.98
N LYS A 81 -19.06 -2.97 -7.29
CA LYS A 81 -17.91 -2.40 -8.00
C LYS A 81 -17.71 -0.90 -7.73
N GLU A 82 -18.67 -0.23 -7.08
CA GLU A 82 -18.78 1.24 -7.13
C GLU A 82 -18.48 1.93 -5.80
N VAL A 83 -18.75 1.31 -4.65
CA VAL A 83 -18.39 1.88 -3.34
C VAL A 83 -17.82 0.83 -2.39
N THR A 84 -16.49 0.86 -2.20
CA THR A 84 -15.75 0.08 -1.21
C THR A 84 -15.68 0.85 0.10
N THR A 85 -16.27 0.32 1.17
CA THR A 85 -16.19 0.85 2.54
C THR A 85 -15.62 -0.22 3.48
N LYS A 86 -15.18 0.18 4.68
CA LYS A 86 -14.72 -0.78 5.68
C LYS A 86 -15.81 -1.79 6.08
N ASP A 87 -17.09 -1.38 6.05
CA ASP A 87 -18.19 -2.24 6.51
C ASP A 87 -18.58 -3.33 5.51
N ASN A 88 -18.43 -3.06 4.21
CA ASN A 88 -18.74 -4.01 3.14
C ASN A 88 -17.53 -4.73 2.57
N THR A 89 -16.35 -4.55 3.18
CA THR A 89 -15.08 -5.10 2.71
C THR A 89 -14.41 -5.97 3.77
N TYR A 90 -13.89 -7.10 3.32
CA TYR A 90 -13.21 -8.09 4.14
C TYR A 90 -11.78 -8.26 3.64
N LEU A 91 -10.80 -8.33 4.55
CA LEU A 91 -9.45 -8.75 4.17
C LEU A 91 -9.53 -10.16 3.59
N LEU A 92 -8.99 -10.37 2.38
CA LEU A 92 -8.99 -11.68 1.75
C LEU A 92 -7.84 -12.51 2.32
N VAL A 93 -8.16 -13.64 2.96
CA VAL A 93 -7.18 -14.54 3.57
C VAL A 93 -7.24 -15.90 2.86
N LEU A 94 -6.21 -16.23 2.09
CA LEU A 94 -6.17 -17.44 1.26
C LEU A 94 -5.24 -18.51 1.83
N ALA A 95 -5.50 -19.78 1.54
CA ALA A 95 -4.59 -20.84 1.96
C ALA A 95 -3.24 -20.64 1.25
N ASP A 96 -2.14 -20.71 1.98
CA ASP A 96 -0.78 -20.50 1.48
C ASP A 96 -0.42 -21.31 0.22
N THR A 97 -1.07 -22.44 0.01
CA THR A 97 -0.84 -23.36 -1.12
C THR A 97 -1.95 -23.35 -2.18
N SER A 98 -3.04 -22.58 -2.00
CA SER A 98 -4.20 -22.60 -2.91
C SER A 98 -4.23 -21.47 -3.95
N PHE A 99 -3.26 -20.56 -3.93
CA PHE A 99 -3.20 -19.43 -4.86
C PHE A 99 -1.78 -19.11 -5.34
N SER A 100 -1.70 -18.32 -6.41
CA SER A 100 -0.48 -17.61 -6.79
C SER A 100 -0.79 -16.17 -7.18
N TRP A 101 0.17 -15.26 -6.95
CA TRP A 101 0.04 -13.85 -7.30
C TRP A 101 1.10 -13.47 -8.33
N ASN A 102 0.66 -12.95 -9.47
CA ASN A 102 1.54 -12.35 -10.46
C ASN A 102 1.54 -10.82 -10.26
N ALA A 103 2.58 -10.30 -9.62
CA ALA A 103 2.68 -8.88 -9.28
C ALA A 103 2.76 -7.96 -10.50
N ASP A 104 3.44 -8.39 -11.58
CA ASP A 104 3.60 -7.58 -12.80
C ASP A 104 2.27 -7.41 -13.54
N LYS A 105 1.40 -8.41 -13.47
CA LYS A 105 0.11 -8.44 -14.17
C LYS A 105 -1.08 -8.12 -13.27
N GLU A 106 -0.85 -8.05 -11.96
CA GLU A 106 -1.89 -7.93 -10.93
C GLU A 106 -2.98 -9.00 -11.06
N ILE A 107 -2.55 -10.25 -11.29
CA ILE A 107 -3.44 -11.40 -11.45
C ILE A 107 -3.28 -12.34 -10.27
N LEU A 108 -4.40 -12.60 -9.59
CA LEU A 108 -4.57 -13.68 -8.62
C LEU A 108 -4.97 -14.94 -9.38
N THR A 109 -4.22 -16.03 -9.26
CA THR A 109 -4.67 -17.35 -9.72
C THR A 109 -5.14 -18.16 -8.52
N PHE A 110 -6.39 -18.61 -8.53
CA PHE A 110 -7.00 -19.40 -7.47
C PHE A 110 -7.85 -20.51 -8.08
N GLU A 111 -7.72 -21.75 -7.57
CA GLU A 111 -8.38 -22.95 -8.14
C GLU A 111 -8.20 -23.11 -9.67
N GLY A 112 -7.01 -22.74 -10.18
CA GLY A 112 -6.68 -22.83 -11.60
C GLY A 112 -7.33 -21.75 -12.48
N LYS A 113 -8.02 -20.76 -11.90
CA LYS A 113 -8.64 -19.64 -12.61
C LYS A 113 -7.93 -18.31 -12.30
N PRO A 114 -7.69 -17.45 -13.30
CA PRO A 114 -7.14 -16.12 -13.09
C PRO A 114 -8.25 -15.11 -12.75
N TYR A 115 -7.93 -14.19 -11.84
CA TYR A 115 -8.78 -13.10 -11.37
C TYR A 115 -7.99 -11.79 -11.32
N LYS A 116 -8.61 -10.71 -11.80
CA LYS A 116 -8.12 -9.33 -11.70
C LYS A 116 -8.88 -8.58 -10.63
N VAL A 117 -8.31 -7.46 -10.17
CA VAL A 117 -9.04 -6.50 -9.35
C VAL A 117 -10.31 -6.06 -10.10
N GLY A 118 -11.46 -6.11 -9.42
CA GLY A 118 -12.79 -5.85 -9.96
C GLY A 118 -13.54 -7.10 -10.44
N ASP A 119 -12.87 -8.25 -10.56
CA ASP A 119 -13.52 -9.50 -10.93
C ASP A 119 -14.35 -10.06 -9.77
N GLU A 120 -15.44 -10.73 -10.13
CA GLU A 120 -16.22 -11.54 -9.19
C GLU A 120 -15.43 -12.77 -8.79
N LEU A 121 -15.36 -13.00 -7.48
CA LEU A 121 -14.65 -14.10 -6.88
C LEU A 121 -15.63 -14.88 -5.98
N TYR A 122 -15.84 -16.14 -6.34
CA TYR A 122 -16.62 -17.09 -5.55
C TYR A 122 -15.64 -17.94 -4.75
N LEU A 123 -15.64 -17.75 -3.43
CA LEU A 123 -14.79 -18.50 -2.52
C LEU A 123 -15.68 -19.26 -1.54
N GLY A 124 -15.40 -20.55 -1.35
CA GLY A 124 -15.80 -21.22 -0.12
C GLY A 124 -15.11 -20.53 1.06
N GLY A 125 -15.77 -20.40 2.21
CA GLY A 125 -15.12 -19.78 3.36
C GLY A 125 -16.00 -19.47 4.56
N THR A 126 -15.44 -18.69 5.48
CA THR A 126 -16.19 -18.07 6.58
C THR A 126 -15.68 -16.64 6.86
N VAL A 127 -16.59 -15.79 7.33
CA VAL A 127 -16.27 -14.44 7.82
C VAL A 127 -15.81 -14.53 9.27
N PHE A 128 -14.82 -13.73 9.63
CA PHE A 128 -14.41 -13.55 11.02
C PHE A 128 -14.00 -12.10 11.30
N THR A 129 -13.98 -11.72 12.57
CA THR A 129 -13.50 -10.41 13.03
C THR A 129 -12.07 -10.52 13.56
N TYR A 130 -11.28 -9.48 13.37
CA TYR A 130 -9.97 -9.31 13.98
C TYR A 130 -10.11 -8.65 15.36
N PRO A 131 -9.35 -9.04 16.40
CA PRO A 131 -8.36 -10.12 16.49
C PRO A 131 -8.96 -11.49 16.83
N ASN A 132 -10.28 -11.64 16.73
CA ASN A 132 -11.01 -12.87 17.07
C ASN A 132 -10.77 -14.03 16.08
N ALA A 133 -9.65 -14.03 15.37
CA ALA A 133 -9.21 -15.07 14.44
C ALA A 133 -8.71 -16.32 15.19
N ASN A 134 -9.48 -16.79 16.18
CA ASN A 134 -9.34 -18.11 16.76
C ASN A 134 -10.02 -19.11 15.81
N ILE A 135 -9.43 -19.34 14.63
CA ILE A 135 -9.97 -20.21 13.56
C ILE A 135 -9.72 -21.70 13.92
N THR A 136 -9.97 -22.06 15.18
CA THR A 136 -9.51 -23.26 15.91
C THR A 136 -8.01 -23.24 16.20
N ASP A 137 -7.56 -23.90 17.29
CA ASP A 137 -6.14 -24.06 17.66
C ASP A 137 -5.26 -24.66 16.55
N GLN A 138 -5.91 -25.15 15.50
CA GLN A 138 -5.34 -25.82 14.35
C GLN A 138 -5.07 -24.89 13.16
N ILE A 139 -5.59 -23.66 13.12
CA ILE A 139 -5.36 -22.77 11.96
C ILE A 139 -4.62 -21.52 12.38
N LYS A 140 -3.45 -21.33 11.75
CA LYS A 140 -2.63 -20.14 11.94
C LYS A 140 -2.88 -19.19 10.77
N VAL A 141 -3.46 -18.04 11.08
CA VAL A 141 -3.67 -16.94 10.13
C VAL A 141 -2.53 -15.95 10.24
N ASN A 142 -1.91 -15.62 9.11
CA ASN A 142 -1.00 -14.49 8.99
C ASN A 142 -1.82 -13.23 8.66
N TRP A 143 -2.27 -12.54 9.71
CA TRP A 143 -3.07 -11.33 9.57
C TRP A 143 -2.21 -10.13 9.16
N ILE A 144 -2.74 -9.30 8.25
CA ILE A 144 -2.08 -8.10 7.76
C ILE A 144 -2.93 -6.87 8.10
N GLU A 145 -2.31 -5.88 8.73
CA GLU A 145 -2.98 -4.63 9.11
C GLU A 145 -3.19 -3.73 7.89
N CYS A 146 -4.39 -3.77 7.35
CA CYS A 146 -4.82 -3.00 6.17
C CYS A 146 -5.91 -1.97 6.49
N GLY A 147 -6.16 -1.69 7.78
CA GLY A 147 -7.28 -0.85 8.22
C GLY A 147 -8.64 -1.55 8.17
N LEU A 148 -8.69 -2.83 7.84
CA LEU A 148 -9.87 -3.69 7.96
C LEU A 148 -9.83 -4.45 9.29
N ASP A 149 -10.99 -4.61 9.92
CA ASP A 149 -11.19 -5.36 11.16
C ASP A 149 -11.98 -6.66 10.95
N LYS A 150 -12.26 -7.01 9.69
CA LYS A 150 -12.94 -8.25 9.30
C LYS A 150 -12.17 -8.93 8.18
N GLY A 151 -12.17 -10.25 8.20
CA GLY A 151 -11.49 -11.10 7.23
C GLY A 151 -12.43 -12.14 6.65
N TRP A 152 -12.16 -12.55 5.41
CA TRP A 152 -12.79 -13.68 4.76
C TRP A 152 -11.73 -14.75 4.52
N LEU A 153 -11.90 -15.91 5.18
CA LEU A 153 -11.03 -17.07 4.97
C LEU A 153 -11.50 -17.84 3.73
N GLY A 154 -10.73 -17.85 2.64
CA GLY A 154 -11.02 -18.60 1.42
C GLY A 154 -10.02 -19.74 1.17
N GLY A 155 -10.48 -20.87 0.62
CA GLY A 155 -9.63 -22.03 0.25
C GLY A 155 -10.22 -23.41 0.54
#